data_AF-A0A562GJW0-F1
#
_entry.id   AF-A0A562GJW0-F1
#
_cell.length_a   1.000
_cell.length_b   1.000
_cell.length_c   1.000
_cell.angle_alpha   90.00
_cell.angle_beta   90.00
_cell.angle_gamma   90.00
#
_symmetry.space_group_name_H-M   'P 1'
#
loop_
_entity.id
_entity.type
_entity.pdbx_description
1 polymer ?
#
loop_
_entity_poly.entity_id
_entity_poly.type
_entity_poly.pdbx_seq_one_letter_code
_entity_poly.pdbx_strand_id
1 'polypeptide(L)'
;MNMNIIQGGIELNYASRLKYFRNVAGISANALAKKVGLDPTTIYKIESNDSKPSLGSLERICDVLGITLADFFAEEKQELEPELRRLIETVKKLSPEQRDQLQKLLEVMSTDSKK
;
A
#
# COMPACT_ATOMS: atom_id res chain seq x y z
N MET A 1 -13.39 -5.12 -20.99
CA MET A 1 -14.51 -4.38 -20.36
C MET A 1 -14.73 -4.95 -18.97
N ASN A 2 -14.49 -4.11 -17.96
CA ASN A 2 -15.23 -4.00 -16.70
C ASN A 2 -14.55 -2.87 -15.94
N MET A 3 -14.92 -1.64 -16.32
CA MET A 3 -14.67 -0.44 -15.53
C MET A 3 -15.59 -0.51 -14.32
N ASN A 4 -15.02 -0.52 -13.11
CA ASN A 4 -15.76 -0.16 -11.91
C ASN A 4 -15.05 1.05 -11.30
N ILE A 5 -15.68 2.21 -11.49
CA ILE A 5 -15.30 3.48 -10.90
C ILE A 5 -15.63 3.39 -9.41
N ILE A 6 -14.61 3.33 -8.55
CA ILE A 6 -14.73 3.74 -7.15
C ILE A 6 -13.72 4.87 -6.93
N GLN A 7 -14.24 6.00 -6.47
CA GLN A 7 -13.55 7.25 -6.27
C GLN A 7 -12.42 7.11 -5.23
N GLY A 8 -11.22 7.58 -5.58
CA GLY A 8 -10.27 8.15 -4.61
C GLY A 8 -9.34 7.23 -3.81
N GLY A 9 -9.01 6.02 -4.27
CA GLY A 9 -8.02 5.16 -3.60
C GLY A 9 -7.04 4.52 -4.57
N ILE A 10 -5.75 4.64 -4.28
CA ILE A 10 -4.67 3.91 -4.95
C ILE A 10 -5.00 2.41 -4.85
N GLU A 11 -4.92 1.67 -5.96
CA GLU A 11 -5.25 0.25 -5.99
C GLU A 11 -4.36 -0.53 -5.01
N LEU A 12 -4.96 -1.08 -3.93
CA LEU A 12 -4.25 -1.91 -2.97
C LEU A 12 -3.76 -3.20 -3.64
N ASN A 13 -2.45 -3.41 -3.60
CA ASN A 13 -1.83 -4.64 -4.07
C ASN A 13 -1.86 -5.73 -2.98
N TYR A 14 -2.86 -6.60 -3.04
CA TYR A 14 -3.02 -7.73 -2.12
C TYR A 14 -1.83 -8.69 -2.13
N ALA A 15 -1.21 -8.89 -3.31
CA ALA A 15 -0.11 -9.81 -3.48
C ALA A 15 1.14 -9.37 -2.72
N SER A 16 1.56 -8.12 -2.90
CA SER A 16 2.71 -7.55 -2.18
C SER A 16 2.44 -7.46 -0.69
N ARG A 17 1.22 -7.05 -0.30
CA ARG A 17 0.86 -6.87 1.11
C ARG A 17 0.82 -8.18 1.88
N LEU A 18 0.20 -9.21 1.31
CA LEU A 18 0.17 -10.54 1.91
C LEU A 18 1.59 -11.10 2.06
N LYS A 19 2.40 -11.01 1.00
CA LYS A 19 3.79 -11.48 1.01
C LYS A 19 4.63 -10.76 2.05
N TYR A 20 4.46 -9.44 2.19
CA TYR A 20 5.12 -8.63 3.20
C TYR A 20 4.84 -9.15 4.62
N PHE A 21 3.58 -9.19 5.03
CA PHE A 21 3.23 -9.62 6.40
C PHE A 21 3.60 -11.08 6.66
N ARG A 22 3.46 -11.94 5.65
CA ARG A 22 3.90 -13.34 5.76
C ARG A 22 5.41 -13.43 6.02
N ASN A 23 6.22 -12.62 5.34
CA ASN A 23 7.66 -12.57 5.54
C ASN A 23 8.03 -11.98 6.92
N VAL A 24 7.33 -10.93 7.37
CA VAL A 24 7.49 -10.36 8.73
C VAL A 24 7.19 -11.42 9.80
N ALA A 25 6.16 -12.24 9.60
CA ALA A 25 5.82 -13.36 10.47
C ALA A 25 6.79 -14.57 10.35
N GLY A 26 7.73 -14.55 9.39
CA GLY A 26 8.76 -15.59 9.23
C GLY A 26 8.22 -16.96 8.78
N ILE A 27 7.05 -17.02 8.13
CA ILE A 27 6.43 -18.29 7.72
C ILE A 27 6.36 -18.44 6.19
N SER A 28 6.37 -19.70 5.71
CA SER A 28 6.21 -20.00 4.28
C SER A 28 4.74 -19.91 3.84
N ALA A 29 4.50 -19.77 2.53
CA ALA A 29 3.13 -19.75 1.97
C ALA A 29 2.34 -21.03 2.34
N ASN A 30 3.00 -22.19 2.29
CA ASN A 30 2.42 -23.46 2.73
C ASN A 30 2.07 -23.47 4.23
N ALA A 31 2.94 -22.93 5.07
CA ALA A 31 2.70 -22.84 6.51
C ALA A 31 1.53 -21.90 6.83
N LEU A 32 1.45 -20.76 6.13
CA LEU A 32 0.31 -19.84 6.24
C LEU A 32 -0.99 -20.53 5.81
N ALA A 33 -1.02 -21.16 4.63
CA ALA A 33 -2.18 -21.88 4.13
C ALA A 33 -2.69 -22.93 5.13
N LYS A 34 -1.78 -23.73 5.69
CA LYS A 34 -2.11 -24.74 6.71
C LYS A 34 -2.70 -24.12 7.99
N LYS A 35 -2.15 -22.98 8.46
CA LYS A 35 -2.65 -22.29 9.66
C LYS A 35 -4.02 -21.65 9.44
N VAL A 36 -4.28 -21.12 8.25
CA VAL A 36 -5.57 -20.50 7.87
C VAL A 36 -6.63 -21.54 7.54
N GLY A 37 -6.22 -22.76 7.18
CA GLY A 37 -7.11 -23.81 6.68
C GLY A 37 -7.52 -23.58 5.22
N LEU A 38 -6.56 -23.16 4.39
CA LEU A 38 -6.71 -22.98 2.94
C LEU A 38 -5.79 -23.93 2.18
N ASP A 39 -6.13 -24.21 0.92
CA ASP A 39 -5.22 -24.90 0.02
C ASP A 39 -4.00 -24.00 -0.28
N PRO A 40 -2.76 -24.53 -0.26
CA PRO A 40 -1.57 -23.74 -0.57
C PRO A 40 -1.64 -22.96 -1.87
N THR A 41 -2.28 -23.51 -2.91
CA THR A 41 -2.47 -22.84 -4.19
C THR A 41 -3.26 -21.54 -4.06
N THR A 42 -4.10 -21.41 -3.04
CA THR A 42 -4.85 -20.17 -2.76
C THR A 42 -3.90 -19.06 -2.34
N ILE A 43 -2.98 -19.33 -1.40
CA ILE A 43 -1.99 -18.33 -0.96
C ILE A 43 -1.07 -17.97 -2.11
N TYR A 44 -0.60 -18.95 -2.89
CA TYR A 44 0.23 -18.68 -4.07
C TYR A 44 -0.48 -17.82 -5.11
N LYS A 45 -1.74 -18.10 -5.43
CA LYS A 45 -2.54 -17.30 -6.38
C LYS A 45 -2.78 -15.88 -5.88
N ILE A 46 -2.91 -15.68 -4.57
CA ILE A 46 -3.00 -14.33 -4.01
C ILE A 46 -1.64 -13.62 -4.14
N GLU A 47 -0.54 -14.27 -3.79
CA GLU A 47 0.81 -13.69 -3.88
C GLU A 47 1.33 -13.50 -5.32
N SER A 48 0.74 -14.16 -6.31
CA SER A 48 1.00 -13.94 -7.74
C SER A 48 0.04 -12.95 -8.38
N ASN A 49 -0.90 -12.36 -7.62
CA ASN A 49 -1.95 -11.47 -8.11
C ASN A 49 -2.95 -12.14 -9.09
N ASP A 50 -2.99 -13.47 -9.13
CA ASP A 50 -3.93 -14.25 -9.95
C ASP A 50 -5.33 -14.34 -9.31
N SER A 51 -5.44 -14.08 -8.01
CA SER A 51 -6.72 -14.07 -7.31
C SER A 51 -6.72 -13.09 -6.14
N LYS A 52 -7.88 -12.51 -5.84
CA LYS A 52 -8.10 -11.71 -4.63
C LYS A 52 -8.70 -12.59 -3.53
N PRO A 53 -8.27 -12.45 -2.26
CA PRO A 53 -8.89 -13.15 -1.16
C PRO A 53 -10.33 -12.65 -0.97
N SER A 54 -11.24 -13.53 -0.52
CA SER A 54 -12.50 -13.08 0.05
C SER A 54 -12.25 -12.38 1.40
N LEU A 55 -13.16 -11.51 1.84
CA LEU A 55 -13.04 -10.83 3.13
C LEU A 55 -12.83 -11.83 4.28
N GLY A 56 -13.63 -12.89 4.36
CA GLY A 56 -13.48 -13.91 5.40
C GLY A 56 -12.22 -14.78 5.28
N SER A 57 -11.58 -14.85 4.11
CA SER A 57 -10.24 -15.47 4.00
C SER A 57 -9.17 -14.51 4.46
N LEU A 58 -9.31 -13.22 4.14
CA LEU A 58 -8.39 -12.17 4.56
C LEU A 58 -8.41 -11.96 6.08
N GLU A 59 -9.59 -11.99 6.72
CA GLU A 59 -9.74 -11.94 8.18
C GLU A 59 -8.93 -13.07 8.86
N ARG A 60 -9.16 -14.31 8.45
CA ARG A 60 -8.42 -15.46 9.00
C ARG A 60 -6.92 -15.39 8.73
N ILE A 61 -6.51 -14.86 7.57
CA ILE A 61 -5.10 -14.60 7.26
C ILE A 61 -4.53 -13.58 8.25
N CYS A 62 -5.23 -12.48 8.49
CA CYS A 62 -4.80 -11.43 9.41
C CYS A 62 -4.68 -11.97 10.85
N ASP A 63 -5.65 -12.78 11.30
CA ASP A 63 -5.63 -13.44 12.61
C ASP A 63 -4.38 -14.32 12.79
N VAL A 64 -4.05 -15.13 11.78
CA VAL A 64 -2.86 -16.00 11.80
C VAL A 64 -1.56 -15.20 11.78
N LEU A 65 -1.54 -14.05 11.09
CA LEU A 65 -0.39 -13.17 11.00
C LEU A 65 -0.27 -12.20 12.19
N GLY A 66 -1.26 -12.16 13.08
CA GLY A 66 -1.27 -11.30 14.26
C GLY A 66 -1.44 -9.81 13.93
N ILE A 67 -2.13 -9.49 12.83
CA ILE A 67 -2.40 -8.11 12.38
C ILE A 67 -3.90 -7.88 12.27
N THR A 68 -4.33 -6.62 12.26
CA THR A 68 -5.73 -6.27 11.95
C THR A 68 -5.92 -6.07 10.45
N LEU A 69 -7.16 -6.09 9.98
CA LEU A 69 -7.49 -5.62 8.62
C LEU A 69 -7.03 -4.17 8.41
N ALA A 70 -7.14 -3.32 9.42
CA ALA A 70 -6.67 -1.94 9.33
C ALA A 70 -5.17 -1.86 9.07
N ASP A 71 -4.36 -2.72 9.69
CA ASP A 71 -2.92 -2.82 9.42
C ASP A 71 -2.66 -3.34 7.99
N PHE A 72 -3.46 -4.30 7.53
CA PHE A 72 -3.35 -4.82 6.17
C PHE A 72 -3.61 -3.73 5.13
N PHE A 73 -4.67 -2.94 5.32
CA PHE A 73 -5.07 -1.86 4.42
C PHE A 73 -4.34 -0.54 4.66
N ALA A 74 -3.62 -0.40 5.77
CA ALA A 74 -2.80 0.78 6.02
C ALA A 74 -1.82 0.93 4.86
N GLU A 75 -1.87 2.09 4.20
CA GLU A 75 -0.88 2.42 3.19
C GLU A 75 0.51 2.19 3.80
N GLU A 76 1.41 1.54 3.05
CA GLU A 76 2.83 1.74 3.34
C GLU A 76 2.98 3.25 3.37
N LYS A 77 3.29 3.80 4.55
CA LYS A 77 3.92 5.11 4.59
C LYS A 77 5.17 4.88 3.76
N GLN A 78 5.13 5.27 2.48
CA GLN A 78 6.34 5.44 1.72
C GLN A 78 7.21 6.28 2.63
N GLU A 79 8.28 5.67 3.15
CA GLU A 79 9.27 6.45 3.89
C GLU A 79 9.79 7.44 2.88
N LEU A 80 9.30 8.68 3.01
CA LEU A 80 9.73 9.75 2.16
C LEU A 80 11.23 9.85 2.31
N GLU A 81 11.94 9.97 1.19
CA GLU A 81 13.36 10.28 1.19
C GLU A 81 13.61 11.47 2.15
N PRO A 82 14.69 11.46 2.95
CA PRO A 82 14.94 12.46 3.98
C PRO A 82 14.78 13.91 3.48
N GLU A 83 15.15 14.16 2.22
CA GLU A 83 15.01 15.44 1.53
C GLU A 83 13.55 15.83 1.34
N LEU A 84 12.71 14.89 0.88
CA LEU A 84 11.28 15.11 0.66
C LEU A 84 10.55 15.32 1.99
N ARG A 85 10.92 14.56 3.03
CA ARG A 85 10.42 14.75 4.39
C ARG A 85 10.74 16.15 4.91
N ARG A 86 11.99 16.60 4.76
CA ARG A 86 12.42 17.95 5.16
C ARG A 86 11.64 19.05 4.42
N LEU A 87 11.38 18.86 3.12
CA LEU A 87 10.57 19.78 2.33
C LEU A 87 9.17 19.90 2.91
N ILE A 88 8.47 18.77 3.13
CA ILE A 88 7.12 18.76 3.68
C ILE A 88 7.06 19.43 5.07
N GLU A 89 8.02 19.16 5.95
CA GLU A 89 8.08 19.80 7.28
C GLU A 89 8.32 21.31 7.20
N THR A 90 8.98 21.79 6.15
CA THR A 90 9.12 23.23 5.88
C THR A 90 7.81 23.82 5.35
N VAL A 91 7.18 23.14 4.38
CA VAL A 91 5.90 23.55 3.78
C VAL A 91 4.79 23.66 4.83
N LYS A 92 4.75 22.74 5.81
CA LYS A 92 3.81 22.79 6.92
C LYS A 92 3.89 24.07 7.77
N LYS A 93 5.03 24.76 7.78
CA LYS A 93 5.22 26.01 8.54
C LYS A 93 4.81 27.27 7.77
N LEU A 94 4.56 27.15 6.47
CA LEU A 94 4.16 28.27 5.61
C LEU A 94 2.67 28.59 5.75
N SER A 95 2.30 29.85 5.50
CA SER A 95 0.89 30.27 5.38
C SER A 95 0.24 29.68 4.14
N PRO A 96 -1.10 29.61 4.06
CA PRO A 96 -1.81 29.15 2.87
C PRO A 96 -1.37 29.89 1.59
N GLU A 97 -1.19 31.21 1.65
CA GLU A 97 -0.74 32.04 0.52
C GLU A 97 0.68 31.69 0.10
N GLN A 98 1.59 31.48 1.05
CA GLN A 98 2.97 31.10 0.77
C GLN A 98 3.05 29.70 0.14
N ARG A 99 2.20 28.75 0.55
CA ARG A 99 2.11 27.43 -0.06
C ARG A 99 1.61 27.50 -1.50
N ASP A 100 0.63 28.36 -1.78
CA ASP A 100 0.13 28.59 -3.15
C ASP A 100 1.23 29.17 -4.06
N GLN A 101 2.01 30.15 -3.58
CA GLN A 101 3.13 30.68 -4.34
C GLN A 101 4.22 29.63 -4.60
N LEU A 102 4.54 28.81 -3.59
CA LEU A 102 5.49 27.72 -3.75
C LEU A 102 5.00 26.69 -4.78
N GLN A 103 3.72 26.32 -4.72
CA GLN A 103 3.11 25.38 -5.66
C GLN A 103 3.27 25.87 -7.11
N LYS A 104 2.95 27.14 -7.38
CA LYS A 104 3.13 27.76 -8.70
C LYS A 104 4.58 27.72 -9.17
N LEU A 105 5.53 27.99 -8.27
CA LEU A 105 6.96 27.92 -8.58
C LEU A 105 7.39 26.49 -8.97
N LEU A 106 6.96 25.48 -8.20
CA LEU A 106 7.28 24.08 -8.48
C LEU A 106 6.68 23.61 -9.82
N GLU A 107 5.46 24.06 -10.15
CA GLU A 107 4.81 23.77 -11.43
C GLU A 107 5.64 24.30 -12.60
N VAL A 108 6.07 25.57 -12.52
CA VAL A 108 6.95 26.17 -13.54
C VAL A 108 8.23 25.34 -13.71
N MET A 109 8.92 25.00 -12.62
CA MET A 109 10.15 24.21 -12.67
C MET A 109 9.96 22.79 -13.22
N SER A 110 8.80 22.17 -12.99
CA SER A 110 8.49 20.82 -13.49
C SER A 110 8.17 20.79 -15.00
N THR A 111 7.78 21.93 -15.56
CA THR A 111 7.38 22.05 -16.97
C THR A 111 8.59 22.14 -17.90
N ASP A 112 9.72 22.66 -17.40
CA ASP A 112 10.98 22.80 -18.15
C ASP A 112 11.75 21.48 -18.31
N SER A 113 11.44 20.46 -17.51
CA SER A 113 12.09 19.13 -17.60
C SER A 113 11.53 18.24 -18.73
N LYS A 114 10.55 18.72 -19.51
CA LYS A 114 9.92 17.98 -20.63
C LYS A 114 10.43 18.38 -22.02
N LYS A 115 11.62 18.96 -22.15
CA LYS A 115 12.21 19.31 -23.45
C LYS A 115 13.52 18.57 -23.71
#